data_AF-A0A379AD41-F1
#
_entry.id   AF-A0A379AD41-F1
#
_cell.length_a   1.000
_cell.length_b   1.000
_cell.length_c   1.000
_cell.angle_alpha   90.00
_cell.angle_beta   90.00
_cell.angle_gamma   90.00
#
_symmetry.space_group_name_H-M   'P 1'
#
loop_
_entity.id
_entity.type
_entity.pdbx_description
1 polymer ?
#
loop_
_entity_poly.entity_id
_entity_poly.type
_entity_poly.pdbx_seq_one_letter_code
_entity_poly.pdbx_strand_id
1 'polypeptide(L)'
;MTALPGYQFGDITEEGLKRTLDEVDLKLDASGKAQLTVENQWDQLHSPLNLILQASLLETGGRPVTRRATQAIWPAEALAGYPAAVLVTRRFMTTAVTAITMKPTVPEQSLAEFDIVYANSQGQKTGGREAGCSPDP
;
A
#
# COMPACT_ATOMS: atom_id res chain seq x y z
N MET A 1 -7.96 0.02 -6.73
CA MET A 1 -7.12 -0.39 -7.88
C MET A 1 -6.23 0.79 -8.21
N THR A 2 -4.93 0.68 -7.99
CA THR A 2 -3.97 1.77 -8.26
C THR A 2 -3.96 2.03 -9.76
N ALA A 3 -4.35 3.23 -10.17
CA ALA A 3 -4.53 3.58 -11.58
C ALA A 3 -3.20 3.85 -12.34
N LEU A 4 -2.07 3.44 -11.76
CA LEU A 4 -0.76 3.40 -12.41
C LEU A 4 -0.12 2.01 -12.20
N PRO A 5 -0.46 1.02 -13.04
CA PRO A 5 0.16 -0.30 -13.01
C PRO A 5 1.68 -0.19 -13.14
N GLY A 6 2.40 -0.94 -12.32
CA GLY A 6 3.87 -0.95 -12.36
C GLY A 6 4.54 0.19 -11.62
N TYR A 7 3.80 1.07 -10.93
CA TYR A 7 4.37 2.05 -9.99
C TYR A 7 4.11 1.67 -8.54
N GLN A 8 5.08 1.92 -7.68
CA GLN A 8 5.00 1.81 -6.23
C GLN A 8 4.96 3.21 -5.63
N PHE A 9 4.25 3.34 -4.51
CA PHE A 9 4.06 4.59 -3.78
C PHE A 9 4.26 4.32 -2.30
N GLY A 10 4.89 5.27 -1.60
CA GLY A 10 5.25 5.15 -0.19
C GLY A 10 6.73 4.90 0.04
N ASP A 11 7.12 4.98 1.30
CA ASP A 11 8.46 4.75 1.81
C ASP A 11 8.58 3.30 2.29
N ILE A 12 9.51 2.55 1.71
CA ILE A 12 9.76 1.15 2.07
C ILE A 12 10.41 1.00 3.46
N THR A 13 10.98 2.08 3.98
CA THR A 13 11.63 2.12 5.30
C THR A 13 10.71 2.63 6.41
N GLU A 14 9.53 3.14 6.07
CA GLU A 14 8.57 3.63 7.07
C GLU A 14 7.99 2.46 7.89
N GLU A 15 8.05 2.61 9.21
CA GLU A 15 7.58 1.62 10.17
C GLU A 15 6.12 1.85 10.56
N GLY A 16 5.50 0.89 11.25
CA GLY A 16 4.12 1.04 11.72
C GLY A 16 3.02 0.92 10.65
N LEU A 17 3.39 0.71 9.39
CA LEU A 17 2.45 0.58 8.26
C LEU A 17 1.56 -0.68 8.33
N LYS A 18 2.03 -1.73 9.03
CA LYS A 18 1.32 -3.00 9.21
C LYS A 18 0.98 -3.21 10.67
N ARG A 19 -0.30 -3.14 10.98
CA ARG A 19 -0.83 -3.40 12.31
C ARG A 19 -2.28 -3.89 12.21
N THR A 20 -2.71 -4.56 13.25
CA THR A 20 -4.13 -4.86 13.49
C THR A 20 -4.68 -3.73 14.36
N LEU A 21 -5.82 -3.17 13.95
CA LEU A 21 -6.59 -2.24 14.78
C LEU A 21 -7.53 -3.03 15.70
N ASP A 22 -8.42 -2.35 16.40
CA ASP A 22 -9.34 -2.99 17.32
C ASP A 22 -10.27 -4.01 16.65
N GLU A 23 -10.62 -5.04 17.40
CA GLU A 23 -11.67 -5.96 17.02
C GLU A 23 -13.03 -5.26 17.05
N VAL A 24 -13.90 -5.64 16.12
CA VAL A 24 -15.22 -5.04 15.98
C VAL A 24 -16.25 -6.04 16.46
N ASP A 25 -16.91 -5.72 17.58
CA ASP A 25 -18.11 -6.41 18.05
C ASP A 25 -19.27 -5.41 18.07
N LEU A 26 -20.25 -5.63 17.19
CA LEU A 26 -21.39 -4.74 17.04
C LEU A 26 -22.65 -5.53 16.69
N LYS A 27 -23.79 -4.98 17.10
CA LYS A 27 -25.11 -5.50 16.71
C LYS A 27 -25.65 -4.66 15.58
N LEU A 28 -26.25 -5.34 14.60
CA LEU A 28 -27.04 -4.67 13.59
C LEU A 28 -28.28 -4.05 14.25
N ASP A 29 -28.70 -2.90 13.73
CA ASP A 29 -29.97 -2.28 14.10
C ASP A 29 -31.17 -3.07 13.54
N ALA A 30 -32.39 -2.61 13.84
CA ALA A 30 -33.62 -3.24 13.38
C ALA A 30 -33.78 -3.28 11.84
N SER A 31 -33.00 -2.48 11.10
CA SER A 31 -32.96 -2.46 9.64
C SER A 31 -31.81 -3.31 9.06
N GLY A 32 -31.05 -4.00 9.91
CA GLY A 32 -29.90 -4.81 9.50
C GLY A 32 -28.65 -4.00 9.19
N LYS A 33 -28.50 -2.79 9.74
CA LYS A 33 -27.36 -1.90 9.48
C LYS A 33 -26.48 -1.71 10.71
N ALA A 34 -25.22 -1.39 10.48
CA ALA A 34 -24.30 -0.95 11.50
C ALA A 34 -23.36 0.11 10.93
N GLN A 35 -22.88 0.99 11.78
CA GLN A 35 -21.88 2.00 11.46
C GLN A 35 -20.65 1.74 12.33
N LEU A 36 -19.48 1.70 11.68
CA LEU A 36 -18.20 1.57 12.33
C LEU A 36 -17.43 2.87 12.17
N THR A 37 -16.95 3.42 13.28
CA THR A 37 -16.04 4.56 13.31
C THR A 37 -14.70 4.07 13.85
N VAL A 38 -13.62 4.43 13.16
CA VAL A 38 -12.26 4.08 13.55
C VAL A 38 -11.51 5.38 13.74
N GLU A 39 -10.84 5.53 14.88
CA GLU A 39 -10.01 6.70 15.13
C GLU A 39 -8.83 6.74 14.16
N ASN A 40 -8.47 7.94 13.71
CA ASN A 40 -7.30 8.11 12.88
C ASN A 40 -6.04 7.85 13.72
N GLN A 41 -5.30 6.80 13.39
CA GLN A 41 -4.03 6.46 14.04
C GLN A 41 -2.83 6.57 13.08
N TRP A 42 -3.03 7.14 11.89
CA TRP A 42 -2.10 7.17 10.75
C TRP A 42 -1.86 8.59 10.22
N ASP A 43 -2.16 9.59 11.02
CA ASP A 43 -1.94 11.01 10.74
C ASP A 43 -0.46 11.37 10.54
N GLN A 44 0.44 10.66 11.23
CA GLN A 44 1.87 10.83 11.11
C GLN A 44 2.51 10.01 9.98
N LEU A 45 1.74 9.18 9.27
CA LEU A 45 2.26 8.33 8.21
C LEU A 45 2.31 9.07 6.87
N HIS A 46 3.40 8.87 6.14
CA HIS A 46 3.68 9.53 4.85
C HIS A 46 3.47 8.61 3.65
N SER A 47 3.32 7.31 3.88
CA SER A 47 2.99 6.32 2.86
C SER A 47 1.48 6.15 2.67
N PRO A 48 1.01 5.78 1.46
CA PRO A 48 -0.37 5.38 1.26
C PRO A 48 -0.64 4.03 1.94
N LEU A 49 -1.84 3.89 2.52
CA LEU A 49 -2.24 2.73 3.30
C LEU A 49 -3.51 2.10 2.75
N ASN A 50 -3.77 0.85 3.14
CA ASN A 50 -5.05 0.21 3.00
C ASN A 50 -5.64 -0.07 4.37
N LEU A 51 -6.77 0.57 4.69
CA LEU A 51 -7.61 0.18 5.83
C LEU A 51 -8.47 -1.00 5.39
N ILE A 52 -8.29 -2.14 6.05
CA ILE A 52 -8.95 -3.40 5.69
C ILE A 52 -9.88 -3.79 6.82
N LEU A 53 -11.18 -3.86 6.53
CA LEU A 53 -12.18 -4.44 7.41
C LEU A 53 -12.46 -5.88 6.98
N GLN A 54 -12.27 -6.84 7.88
CA GLN A 54 -12.74 -8.20 7.73
C GLN A 54 -13.83 -8.44 8.78
N ALA A 55 -15.09 -8.50 8.35
CA ALA A 55 -16.24 -8.63 9.23
C ALA A 55 -16.94 -9.96 9.00
N SER A 56 -17.42 -10.59 10.07
CA SER A 56 -18.20 -11.82 10.04
C SER A 56 -19.56 -11.56 10.68
N LEU A 57 -20.62 -11.63 9.88
CA LEU A 57 -21.99 -11.56 10.40
C LEU A 57 -22.44 -12.97 10.80
N LEU A 58 -22.82 -13.15 12.05
CA LEU A 58 -23.29 -14.44 12.56
C LEU A 58 -24.79 -14.58 12.32
N GLU A 59 -25.20 -15.67 11.68
CA GLU A 59 -26.60 -16.08 11.63
C GLU A 59 -27.06 -16.62 13.00
N THR A 60 -28.37 -16.75 13.22
CA THR A 60 -28.95 -17.25 14.48
C THR A 60 -28.40 -18.63 14.90
N GLY A 61 -27.97 -19.45 13.93
CA GLY A 61 -27.34 -20.75 14.16
C GLY A 61 -25.81 -20.71 14.38
N GLY A 62 -25.21 -19.53 14.49
CA GLY A 62 -23.77 -19.34 14.72
C GLY A 62 -22.88 -19.47 13.48
N ARG A 63 -23.46 -19.73 12.29
CA ARG A 63 -22.70 -19.76 11.03
C ARG A 63 -22.27 -18.33 10.65
N PRO A 64 -20.97 -18.07 10.40
CA PRO A 64 -20.51 -16.77 9.96
C PRO A 64 -20.65 -16.58 8.45
N VAL A 65 -21.02 -15.37 8.05
CA VAL A 65 -20.88 -14.84 6.70
C VAL A 65 -19.80 -13.77 6.70
N THR A 66 -18.62 -14.12 6.21
CA THR A 66 -17.46 -13.21 6.20
C THR A 66 -17.42 -12.37 4.93
N ARG A 67 -17.14 -11.07 5.08
CA ARG A 67 -16.90 -10.13 3.99
C ARG A 67 -15.67 -9.29 4.29
N ARG A 68 -15.07 -8.77 3.22
CA ARG A 68 -13.90 -7.90 3.27
C ARG A 68 -14.21 -6.59 2.56
N ALA A 69 -13.90 -5.47 3.20
CA ALA A 69 -13.89 -4.15 2.59
C ALA A 69 -12.48 -3.56 2.73
N THR A 70 -12.03 -2.85 1.71
CA THR A 70 -10.72 -2.19 1.70
C THR A 70 -10.91 -0.74 1.29
N GLN A 71 -10.38 0.18 2.09
CA GLN A 71 -10.35 1.61 1.80
C GLN A 71 -8.89 2.08 1.67
N ALA A 72 -8.58 2.72 0.55
CA ALA A 72 -7.28 3.36 0.37
C ALA A 72 -7.23 4.68 1.16
N ILE A 73 -6.11 4.92 1.84
CA ILE A 73 -5.83 6.15 2.57
C ILE A 73 -4.59 6.76 1.94
N TRP A 74 -4.73 8.01 1.50
CA TRP A 74 -3.65 8.79 0.91
C TRP A 74 -3.31 9.94 1.85
N PRO A 75 -2.04 10.10 2.27
CA PRO A 75 -1.63 11.18 3.16
C PRO A 75 -1.57 12.55 2.47
N ALA A 76 -1.69 12.60 1.14
CA ALA A 76 -1.76 13.81 0.34
C ALA A 76 -2.63 13.60 -0.91
N GLU A 77 -3.03 14.68 -1.58
CA GLU A 77 -3.82 14.63 -2.82
C GLU A 77 -3.09 13.89 -3.96
N ALA A 78 -1.76 13.99 -3.99
CA ALA A 78 -0.88 13.28 -4.92
C ALA A 78 0.42 12.86 -4.22
N LEU A 79 1.01 11.77 -4.73
CA LEU A 79 2.23 11.18 -4.19
C LEU A 79 3.26 10.93 -5.29
N ALA A 80 4.53 10.98 -4.90
CA ALA A 80 5.61 10.49 -5.73
C ALA A 80 5.56 8.97 -5.79
N GLY A 81 5.72 8.42 -6.99
CA GLY A 81 5.81 7.00 -7.24
C GLY A 81 7.01 6.67 -8.11
N TYR A 82 7.54 5.47 -7.90
CA TYR A 82 8.69 4.94 -8.65
C TYR A 82 8.29 3.62 -9.32
N PRO A 83 8.86 3.27 -10.48
CA PRO A 83 8.50 2.08 -11.22
C PRO A 83 9.00 0.83 -10.48
N ALA A 84 8.16 -0.19 -10.42
CA ALA A 84 8.46 -1.50 -9.86
C ALA A 84 9.41 -2.34 -10.74
N ALA A 85 9.56 -1.98 -12.02
CA ALA A 85 10.03 -2.91 -13.07
C ALA A 85 11.33 -2.54 -13.79
N VAL A 86 12.02 -1.46 -13.40
CA VAL A 86 13.21 -1.00 -14.17
C VAL A 86 14.45 -1.88 -13.96
N LEU A 87 14.41 -2.80 -12.99
CA LEU A 87 15.58 -3.55 -12.56
C LEU A 87 15.39 -5.05 -12.78
N VAL A 88 16.46 -5.74 -13.20
CA VAL A 88 16.47 -7.20 -13.37
C VAL A 88 16.11 -7.83 -12.05
N THR A 89 14.98 -8.54 -11.97
CA THR A 89 14.62 -9.26 -10.75
C THR A 89 15.38 -10.58 -10.67
N ARG A 90 16.17 -10.74 -9.61
CA ARG A 90 16.78 -12.03 -9.27
C ARG A 90 16.10 -12.66 -8.08
N ARG A 91 16.12 -13.99 -8.07
CA ARG A 91 15.48 -14.82 -7.08
C ARG A 91 16.46 -15.09 -5.94
N PHE A 92 16.21 -14.53 -4.77
CA PHE A 92 17.09 -14.66 -3.59
C PHE A 92 16.44 -15.55 -2.54
N MET A 93 17.21 -16.51 -2.01
CA MET A 93 16.83 -17.29 -0.83
C MET A 93 17.27 -16.51 0.41
N THR A 94 16.32 -16.14 1.27
CA THR A 94 16.67 -15.52 2.55
C THR A 94 16.86 -16.63 3.59
N THR A 95 17.88 -16.52 4.43
CA THR A 95 18.19 -17.52 5.46
C THR A 95 17.17 -17.52 6.60
N ALA A 96 16.44 -16.41 6.78
CA ALA A 96 15.46 -16.24 7.85
C ALA A 96 14.05 -16.75 7.50
N VAL A 97 13.77 -17.00 6.21
CA VAL A 97 12.46 -17.44 5.73
C VAL A 97 12.71 -18.41 4.57
N THR A 98 12.13 -19.61 4.58
CA THR A 98 12.15 -20.54 3.43
C THR A 98 11.36 -20.01 2.21
N ALA A 99 11.20 -18.68 2.10
CA ALA A 99 10.59 -17.96 1.02
C ALA A 99 11.67 -17.49 0.06
N ILE A 100 11.33 -17.52 -1.22
CA ILE A 100 12.22 -17.04 -2.25
C ILE A 100 11.66 -15.71 -2.77
N THR A 101 12.42 -14.63 -2.58
CA THR A 101 11.96 -13.27 -2.89
C THR A 101 12.62 -12.77 -4.16
N MET A 102 11.82 -12.17 -5.04
CA MET A 102 12.34 -11.41 -6.19
C MET A 102 12.71 -10.01 -5.72
N LYS A 103 13.96 -9.63 -5.91
CA LYS A 103 14.43 -8.27 -5.64
C LYS A 103 14.97 -7.63 -6.93
N PRO A 104 14.68 -6.35 -7.17
CA PRO A 104 15.29 -5.61 -8.26
C PRO A 104 16.81 -5.53 -8.07
N THR A 105 17.60 -5.76 -9.12
CA THR A 105 19.06 -5.59 -9.12
C THR A 105 19.57 -4.85 -10.36
N VAL A 106 20.74 -4.24 -10.21
CA VAL A 106 21.49 -3.54 -11.26
C VAL A 106 22.91 -4.16 -11.27
N PRO A 107 23.54 -4.36 -12.44
CA PRO A 107 24.93 -4.80 -12.48
C PRO A 107 25.84 -3.92 -11.63
N GLU A 108 26.87 -4.54 -11.04
CA GLU A 108 27.88 -3.80 -10.31
C GLU A 108 28.53 -2.76 -11.22
N GLN A 109 28.81 -1.56 -10.70
CA GLN A 109 29.41 -0.44 -11.44
C GLN A 109 28.57 0.06 -12.64
N SER A 110 27.27 -0.24 -12.67
CA SER A 110 26.34 0.32 -13.66
C SER A 110 25.39 1.34 -13.04
N LEU A 111 24.86 2.25 -13.87
CA LEU A 111 23.90 3.26 -13.43
C LEU A 111 22.53 2.62 -13.15
N ALA A 112 21.94 2.97 -12.01
CA ALA A 112 20.55 2.66 -11.71
C ALA A 112 19.66 3.81 -12.20
N GLU A 113 18.81 3.55 -13.18
CA GLU A 113 17.86 4.54 -13.70
C GLU A 113 16.50 4.37 -13.02
N PHE A 114 15.84 5.49 -12.72
CA PHE A 114 14.52 5.51 -12.10
C PHE A 114 13.65 6.59 -12.75
N ASP A 115 12.47 6.21 -13.20
CA ASP A 115 11.42 7.17 -13.51
C ASP A 115 10.74 7.60 -12.21
N ILE A 116 10.36 8.87 -12.09
CA ILE A 116 9.53 9.34 -10.98
C ILE A 116 8.27 9.95 -11.56
N VAL A 117 7.12 9.51 -11.06
CA VAL A 117 5.82 10.12 -11.38
C VAL A 117 5.26 10.77 -10.14
N TYR A 118 4.51 11.86 -10.34
CA TYR A 118 3.69 12.44 -9.29
C TYR A 118 2.23 12.27 -9.69
N ALA A 119 1.44 11.55 -8.90
CA ALA A 119 0.10 11.14 -9.28
C ALA A 119 -0.86 11.06 -8.10
N ASN A 120 -2.15 11.28 -8.36
CA ASN A 120 -3.21 11.18 -7.36
C ASN A 120 -3.77 9.74 -7.22
N SER A 121 -4.71 9.55 -6.29
CA SER A 121 -5.37 8.26 -6.03
C SER A 121 -6.18 7.71 -7.22
N GLN A 122 -6.50 8.55 -8.20
CA GLN A 122 -7.14 8.18 -9.46
C GLN A 122 -6.13 7.87 -10.57
N GLY A 123 -4.83 7.90 -10.28
CA GLY A 123 -3.73 7.64 -11.23
C GLY A 123 -3.49 8.76 -12.23
N GLN A 124 -4.11 9.92 -12.04
CA GLN A 124 -3.86 11.09 -12.86
C GLN A 124 -2.50 11.67 -12.46
N LYS A 125 -1.59 11.81 -13.43
CA LYS A 125 -0.31 12.47 -13.23
C LYS A 125 -0.57 13.96 -13.01
N THR A 126 -0.09 14.49 -11.89
CA THR A 126 -0.17 15.91 -11.56
C THR A 126 1.24 16.48 -11.74
N GLY A 127 1.38 17.53 -12.54
CA GLY A 127 2.65 17.92 -13.17
C GLY A 127 3.88 17.86 -12.25
N GLY A 128 4.75 16.89 -12.50
CA GLY A 128 6.10 16.80 -11.96
C GLY A 128 7.09 16.98 -13.11
N ARG A 129 8.03 17.92 -12.96
CA ARG A 129 9.16 18.05 -13.88
C ARG A 129 10.05 16.81 -13.67
N GLU A 130 10.47 16.15 -14.75
CA GLU A 130 11.42 15.04 -14.69
C GLU A 130 12.65 15.49 -13.86
N ALA A 131 12.80 14.94 -12.66
CA ALA A 131 13.96 15.19 -11.83
C ALA A 131 15.10 14.30 -12.32
N GLY A 132 15.77 14.74 -13.39
CA GLY A 132 17.03 14.14 -13.80
C GLY A 132 18.08 14.40 -12.72
N CYS A 133 18.51 13.34 -12.01
CA CYS A 133 19.73 13.39 -11.22
C CYS A 133 20.92 13.52 -12.18
N SER A 134 21.41 14.74 -12.37
CA SER A 134 22.72 14.98 -12.98
C SER A 134 23.78 14.53 -11.96
N PRO A 135 24.77 13.71 -12.36
CA PRO A 135 25.95 13.53 -11.51
C PRO A 135 26.69 14.87 -11.46
N ASP A 136 27.04 15.34 -10.26
CA ASP A 136 28.01 16.41 -10.10
C ASP A 136 29.38 15.94 -10.67
N PRO A 137 30.18 16.88 -11.23
CA PRO A 137 31.38 16.58 -12.02
C PRO A 137 32.56 16.00 -11.24
#